data_AF-A0A7Z0HTZ1-F1
#
_entry.id   AF-A0A7Z0HTZ1-F1
#
_cell.length_a   1.000
_cell.length_b   1.000
_cell.length_c   1.000
_cell.angle_alpha   90.00
_cell.angle_beta   90.00
_cell.angle_gamma   90.00
#
_symmetry.space_group_name_H-M   'P 1'
#
loop_
_entity.id
_entity.type
_entity.pdbx_description
1 polymer ?
#
loop_
_entity_poly.entity_id
_entity_poly.type
_entity_poly.pdbx_seq_one_letter_code
_entity_poly.pdbx_strand_id
1 'polypeptide(L)'
;MGLFDVIKKEMAAAQEKAAQEKEHKKEYDDHQLQLKSLFVANGRIGINRFNDDLKIIKLSTENFFKDVYVEYDNILEVKLDEKVDEQTNTKNVGKRKGVITRSVVGTVLMPGVGTAIGGLTAKKENKVLTTTKKNVTRKIVLIQKTPYQSMLKTTYDETLYSKLQGIAKTNNNAKSVESVKTDLEPQIDFDNLTKLKELLDQGVITQDDFDTKKKQILGI
;
A
#
# COMPACT_ATOMS: atom_id res chain seq x y z
N MET A 1 -5.75 -40.37 18.75
CA MET A 1 -4.52 -39.95 18.04
C MET A 1 -3.53 -39.46 19.09
N GLY A 2 -2.30 -39.97 19.07
CA GLY A 2 -1.28 -39.59 20.05
C GLY A 2 -0.58 -38.27 19.69
N LEU A 3 0.04 -37.61 20.67
CA LEU A 3 0.81 -36.36 20.48
C LEU A 3 1.85 -36.48 19.36
N PHE A 4 2.51 -37.63 19.24
CA PHE A 4 3.50 -37.90 18.20
C PHE A 4 2.91 -37.97 16.77
N ASP A 5 1.68 -38.46 16.61
CA ASP A 5 1.02 -38.51 15.30
C ASP A 5 0.67 -37.10 14.80
N VAL A 6 0.27 -36.22 15.72
CA VAL A 6 -0.03 -34.81 15.43
C VAL A 6 1.25 -34.09 14.99
N ILE A 7 2.35 -34.24 15.73
CA ILE A 7 3.65 -33.62 15.38
C ILE A 7 4.14 -34.11 14.01
N LYS A 8 4.03 -35.42 13.72
CA LYS A 8 4.45 -35.97 12.42
C LYS A 8 3.62 -35.40 11.27
N LYS A 9 2.30 -35.23 11.47
CA LYS A 9 1.41 -34.61 10.48
C LYS A 9 1.73 -33.13 10.25
N GLU A 10 2.01 -32.38 11.31
CA GLU A 10 2.42 -30.97 11.20
C GLU A 10 3.78 -30.81 10.51
N MET A 11 4.75 -31.68 10.83
CA MET A 11 6.05 -31.68 10.15
C MET A 11 5.94 -32.00 8.67
N ALA A 12 5.11 -32.98 8.29
CA ALA A 12 4.86 -33.30 6.88
C ALA A 12 4.20 -32.11 6.15
N ALA A 13 3.18 -31.49 6.74
CA ALA A 13 2.54 -30.30 6.17
C ALA A 13 3.50 -29.10 6.07
N ALA A 14 4.41 -28.93 7.03
CA ALA A 14 5.44 -27.89 6.98
C ALA A 14 6.48 -28.17 5.88
N GLN A 15 6.88 -29.43 5.69
CA GLN A 15 7.78 -29.84 4.61
C GLN A 15 7.16 -29.62 3.23
N GLU A 16 5.89 -30.00 3.05
CA GLU A 16 5.15 -29.75 1.80
C GLU A 16 5.02 -28.26 1.50
N LYS A 17 4.64 -27.43 2.48
CA LYS A 17 4.59 -25.97 2.33
C LYS A 17 5.95 -25.38 1.95
N ALA A 18 7.02 -25.85 2.59
CA ALA A 18 8.38 -25.38 2.29
C ALA A 18 8.85 -25.82 0.89
N ALA A 19 8.41 -26.98 0.40
CA ALA A 19 8.67 -27.42 -0.97
C ALA A 19 7.91 -26.54 -1.99
N GLN A 20 6.62 -26.30 -1.77
CA GLN A 20 5.79 -25.43 -2.61
C GLN A 20 6.33 -23.99 -2.65
N GLU A 21 6.75 -23.43 -1.53
CA GLU A 21 7.34 -22.09 -1.48
C GLU A 21 8.64 -22.00 -2.28
N LYS A 22 9.48 -23.05 -2.25
CA LYS A 22 10.71 -23.10 -3.07
C LYS A 22 10.40 -23.21 -4.56
N GLU A 23 9.39 -23.98 -4.94
CA GLU A 23 8.94 -24.11 -6.32
C GLU A 23 8.40 -22.77 -6.85
N HIS A 24 7.47 -22.14 -6.14
CA HIS A 24 6.93 -20.82 -6.50
C HIS A 24 8.01 -19.73 -6.56
N LYS A 25 9.00 -19.79 -5.67
CA LYS A 25 10.16 -18.89 -5.73
C LYS A 25 10.96 -19.09 -7.02
N LYS A 26 11.24 -20.34 -7.38
CA LYS A 26 12.02 -20.65 -8.59
C LYS A 26 11.27 -20.21 -9.85
N GLU A 27 9.98 -20.52 -9.94
CA GLU A 27 9.11 -20.06 -11.02
C GLU A 27 9.10 -18.54 -11.14
N TYR A 28 9.00 -17.85 -10.00
CA TYR A 28 9.06 -16.39 -9.96
C TYR A 28 10.41 -15.85 -10.45
N ASP A 29 11.53 -16.40 -9.97
CA ASP A 29 12.88 -15.96 -10.36
C ASP A 29 13.13 -16.18 -11.87
N ASP A 30 12.69 -17.32 -12.42
CA ASP A 30 12.78 -17.63 -13.85
C ASP A 30 11.90 -16.68 -14.68
N HIS A 31 10.68 -16.39 -14.22
CA HIS A 31 9.79 -15.42 -14.87
C HIS A 31 10.37 -13.99 -14.85
N GLN A 32 10.97 -13.57 -13.73
CA GLN A 32 11.65 -12.28 -13.63
C GLN A 32 12.82 -12.18 -14.62
N LEU A 33 13.55 -13.28 -14.86
CA LEU A 33 14.64 -13.32 -15.84
C LEU A 33 14.13 -13.17 -17.27
N GLN A 34 12.99 -13.80 -17.59
CA GLN A 34 12.33 -13.67 -18.90
C GLN A 34 11.83 -12.24 -19.14
N LEU A 35 11.11 -11.65 -18.17
CA LEU A 35 10.67 -10.26 -18.28
C LEU A 35 11.86 -9.32 -18.46
N LYS A 36 12.95 -9.54 -17.72
CA LYS A 36 14.17 -8.75 -17.82
C LYS A 36 14.81 -8.84 -19.21
N SER A 37 14.82 -10.01 -19.85
CA SER A 37 15.43 -10.17 -21.18
C SER A 37 14.60 -9.51 -22.29
N LEU A 38 13.28 -9.46 -22.13
CA LEU A 38 12.35 -8.83 -23.06
C LEU A 38 12.21 -7.31 -22.84
N PHE A 39 12.49 -6.83 -21.62
CA PHE A 39 12.21 -5.46 -21.24
C PHE A 39 13.13 -4.43 -21.92
N VAL A 40 12.52 -3.55 -22.70
CA VAL A 40 13.14 -2.34 -23.24
C VAL A 40 12.33 -1.15 -22.77
N ALA A 41 12.91 -0.23 -22.01
CA ALA A 41 12.16 0.91 -21.49
C ALA A 41 11.79 1.91 -22.60
N ASN A 42 10.52 2.35 -22.64
CA ASN A 42 10.06 3.48 -23.46
C ASN A 42 9.74 4.73 -22.61
N GLY A 43 9.76 4.60 -21.28
CA GLY A 43 9.56 5.70 -20.35
C GLY A 43 10.16 5.47 -18.97
N ARG A 44 10.14 6.53 -18.15
CA ARG A 44 10.81 6.57 -16.84
C ARG A 44 10.09 7.49 -15.86
N ILE A 45 10.01 7.08 -14.60
CA ILE A 45 9.59 7.89 -13.45
C ILE A 45 10.57 7.67 -12.31
N GLY A 46 11.30 8.73 -11.90
CA GLY A 46 12.33 8.62 -10.87
C GLY A 46 13.41 7.60 -11.23
N ILE A 47 13.61 6.57 -10.41
CA ILE A 47 14.52 5.44 -10.70
C ILE A 47 13.84 4.28 -11.44
N ASN A 48 12.50 4.30 -11.49
CA ASN A 48 11.68 3.26 -12.09
C ASN A 48 11.55 3.48 -13.59
N ARG A 49 11.52 2.40 -14.36
CA ARG A 49 11.38 2.44 -15.83
C ARG A 49 10.16 1.65 -16.24
N PHE A 50 9.53 2.02 -17.33
CA PHE A 50 8.39 1.28 -17.84
C PHE A 50 8.44 1.16 -19.36
N ASN A 51 7.66 0.21 -19.86
CA ASN A 51 7.27 0.14 -21.25
C ASN A 51 5.75 -0.03 -21.31
N ASP A 52 5.04 1.00 -21.79
CA ASP A 52 3.59 0.97 -21.92
C ASP A 52 3.10 0.03 -23.03
N ASP A 53 3.91 -0.17 -24.09
CA ASP A 53 3.58 -1.06 -25.20
C ASP A 53 3.69 -2.53 -24.77
N LEU A 54 4.74 -2.85 -24.01
CA LEU A 54 4.93 -4.18 -23.40
C LEU A 54 4.11 -4.36 -22.13
N LYS A 55 3.48 -3.30 -21.61
CA LYS A 55 2.75 -3.29 -20.34
C LYS A 55 3.58 -3.83 -19.15
N ILE A 56 4.85 -3.45 -19.07
CA ILE A 56 5.76 -3.87 -17.99
C ILE A 56 6.34 -2.63 -17.28
N ILE A 57 6.43 -2.67 -15.96
CA ILE A 57 7.15 -1.70 -15.14
C ILE A 57 8.27 -2.37 -14.36
N LYS A 58 9.47 -1.79 -14.45
CA LYS A 58 10.64 -2.12 -13.65
C LYS A 58 10.66 -1.22 -12.42
N LEU A 59 10.41 -1.80 -11.25
CA LEU A 59 10.32 -1.14 -9.96
C LEU A 59 11.55 -1.40 -9.09
N SER A 60 12.14 -0.33 -8.54
CA SER A 60 13.10 -0.43 -7.45
C SER A 60 12.34 -0.64 -6.15
N THR A 61 12.57 -1.78 -5.49
CA THR A 61 11.86 -2.15 -4.25
C THR A 61 12.79 -2.11 -3.05
N GLU A 62 12.25 -1.81 -1.87
CA GLU A 62 13.05 -1.72 -0.63
C GLU A 62 13.49 -3.09 -0.11
N ASN A 63 12.59 -4.08 -0.16
CA ASN A 63 12.82 -5.40 0.45
C ASN A 63 13.85 -6.25 -0.31
N PHE A 64 14.13 -5.95 -1.58
CA PHE A 64 14.86 -6.88 -2.44
C PHE A 64 16.20 -6.38 -2.95
N PHE A 65 16.58 -5.11 -2.69
CA PHE A 65 17.80 -4.47 -3.23
C PHE A 65 18.04 -4.72 -4.73
N LYS A 66 16.98 -5.10 -5.45
CA LYS A 66 16.96 -5.54 -6.84
C LYS A 66 15.70 -4.99 -7.47
N ASP A 67 15.83 -4.67 -8.74
CA ASP A 67 14.71 -4.26 -9.56
C ASP A 67 13.78 -5.44 -9.83
N VAL A 68 12.47 -5.23 -9.66
CA VAL A 68 11.42 -6.20 -9.94
C VAL A 68 10.65 -5.76 -11.17
N TYR A 69 10.41 -6.69 -12.09
CA TYR A 69 9.63 -6.47 -13.31
C TYR A 69 8.20 -6.91 -13.04
N VAL A 70 7.25 -5.99 -13.21
CA VAL A 70 5.83 -6.21 -12.94
C VAL A 70 5.04 -5.93 -14.20
N GLU A 71 4.31 -6.94 -14.66
CA GLU A 71 3.33 -6.79 -15.73
C GLU A 71 2.11 -6.03 -15.21
N TYR A 72 1.52 -5.19 -16.06
CA TYR A 72 0.40 -4.34 -15.65
C TYR A 72 -0.79 -5.19 -15.25
N ASP A 73 -1.06 -6.27 -15.98
CA ASP A 73 -2.18 -7.16 -15.71
C ASP A 73 -2.04 -7.91 -14.38
N ASN A 74 -0.83 -8.00 -13.81
CA ASN A 74 -0.59 -8.59 -12.50
C ASN A 74 -0.86 -7.64 -11.34
N ILE A 75 -1.05 -6.34 -11.61
CA ILE A 75 -1.35 -5.34 -10.59
C ILE A 75 -2.81 -5.45 -10.18
N LEU A 76 -3.05 -5.76 -8.90
CA LEU A 76 -4.39 -5.83 -8.31
C LEU A 76 -4.77 -4.52 -7.63
N GLU A 77 -3.88 -4.03 -6.76
CA GLU A 77 -4.18 -2.91 -5.88
C GLU A 77 -2.91 -2.13 -5.56
N VAL A 78 -3.07 -0.82 -5.34
CA VAL A 78 -1.99 0.11 -5.01
C VAL A 78 -2.42 0.93 -3.81
N LYS A 79 -1.63 0.92 -2.75
CA LYS A 79 -1.89 1.63 -1.48
C LYS A 79 -0.77 2.59 -1.14
N LEU A 80 -1.10 3.57 -0.32
CA LEU A 80 -0.14 4.44 0.35
C LEU A 80 0.04 3.99 1.80
N ASP A 81 1.29 3.77 2.22
CA ASP A 81 1.67 3.48 3.60
C ASP A 81 2.45 4.69 4.15
N GLU A 82 1.87 5.40 5.11
CA GLU A 82 2.47 6.57 5.76
C GLU A 82 2.91 6.22 7.18
N LYS A 83 4.20 6.44 7.48
CA LYS A 83 4.75 6.30 8.83
C LYS A 83 5.22 7.65 9.36
N VAL A 84 4.86 7.95 10.59
CA VAL A 84 5.27 9.17 11.30
C VAL A 84 6.23 8.77 12.41
N ASP A 85 7.51 9.06 12.23
CA ASP A 85 8.53 8.88 13.26
C ASP A 85 8.73 10.21 14.02
N GLU A 86 8.36 10.22 15.29
CA GLU A 86 8.62 11.36 16.18
C GLU A 86 9.89 11.11 16.99
N GLN A 87 10.98 11.82 16.66
CA GLN A 87 12.22 11.74 17.42
C GLN A 87 12.39 12.98 18.28
N THR A 88 12.41 12.78 19.60
CA THR A 88 12.67 13.84 20.59
C THR A 88 14.09 13.73 21.08
N ASN A 89 14.95 14.69 20.71
CA ASN A 89 16.30 14.78 21.25
C ASN A 89 16.32 15.79 22.40
N THR A 90 16.73 15.33 23.58
CA THR A 90 16.84 16.17 24.79
C THR A 90 18.31 16.28 25.18
N LYS A 91 18.92 17.47 25.00
CA LYS A 91 20.28 17.74 25.50
C LYS A 91 20.21 18.43 26.86
N ASN A 92 20.81 17.82 27.87
CA ASN A 92 21.05 18.43 29.18
C ASN A 92 22.46 19.05 29.19
N VAL A 93 22.56 20.38 29.22
CA VAL A 93 23.84 21.07 29.39
C VAL A 93 23.93 21.58 30.82
N GLY A 94 24.73 20.93 31.65
CA GLY A 94 24.95 21.35 33.03
C GLY A 94 26.35 20.99 33.53
N LYS A 95 27.12 21.99 33.97
CA LYS A 95 28.39 21.78 34.70
C LYS A 95 28.08 21.18 36.08
N ARG A 96 28.79 20.11 36.46
CA ARG A 96 28.64 19.44 37.77
C ARG A 96 29.67 20.01 38.76
N LYS A 97 29.22 20.43 39.94
CA LYS A 97 30.01 20.40 41.19
C LYS A 97 29.32 19.39 42.11
N GLY A 98 30.13 18.50 42.69
CA GLY A 98 29.71 17.18 43.15
C GLY A 98 28.63 17.15 44.21
N VAL A 99 27.72 16.17 44.09
CA VAL A 99 26.97 15.55 45.18
C VAL A 99 26.67 14.11 44.76
N ILE A 100 27.03 13.18 45.64
CA ILE A 100 26.79 11.73 45.58
C ILE A 100 25.46 11.47 46.33
N THR A 101 24.76 10.37 46.06
CA THR A 101 23.65 9.77 46.84
C THR A 101 22.28 10.49 46.88
N ARG A 102 21.34 10.06 46.01
CA ARG A 102 20.02 9.51 46.38
C ARG A 102 19.24 9.12 45.13
N SER A 103 18.87 7.84 45.04
CA SER A 103 17.94 7.32 44.03
C SER A 103 16.52 7.67 44.41
N VAL A 104 15.76 8.22 43.46
CA VAL A 104 14.29 8.16 43.44
C VAL A 104 13.89 7.63 42.08
N VAL A 105 13.20 6.48 42.12
CA VAL A 105 12.61 5.81 40.97
C VAL A 105 11.39 6.62 40.51
N GLY A 106 11.31 6.91 39.21
CA GLY A 106 10.09 7.30 38.53
C GLY A 106 10.04 8.74 38.02
N THR A 107 10.52 8.97 36.79
CA THR A 107 10.05 10.08 35.94
C THR A 107 9.43 9.51 34.69
N VAL A 108 8.18 9.88 34.41
CA VAL A 108 7.45 9.50 33.20
C VAL A 108 7.80 10.50 32.11
N LEU A 109 8.25 10.00 30.96
CA LEU A 109 8.52 10.80 29.75
C LEU A 109 7.28 10.80 28.86
N MET A 110 6.55 11.93 28.79
CA MET A 110 5.53 12.18 27.78
C MET A 110 6.08 13.17 26.72
N PRO A 111 5.84 12.96 25.41
CA PRO A 111 6.27 13.88 24.37
C PRO A 111 5.35 15.10 24.31
N GLY A 112 5.92 16.31 24.33
CA GLY A 112 5.20 17.56 23.98
C GLY A 112 5.29 18.69 25.02
N VAL A 113 5.13 18.40 26.32
CA VAL A 113 5.20 19.40 27.40
C VAL A 113 5.65 18.75 28.70
N GLY A 114 6.86 19.07 29.17
CA GLY A 114 7.33 18.98 30.56
C GLY A 114 7.16 17.67 31.35
N THR A 115 8.27 17.05 31.74
CA THR A 115 8.31 16.08 32.86
C THR A 115 7.85 16.76 34.15
N ALA A 116 6.80 16.25 34.80
CA ALA A 116 6.42 16.65 36.15
C ALA A 116 7.43 16.07 37.16
N ILE A 117 7.97 16.96 38.01
CA ILE A 117 9.04 16.67 38.96
C ILE A 117 8.50 15.83 40.14
N GLY A 118 8.92 14.58 40.24
CA GLY A 118 8.88 13.83 41.50
C GLY A 118 10.13 14.16 42.33
N GLY A 119 9.99 15.09 43.28
CA GLY A 119 10.86 15.26 44.46
C GLY A 119 12.35 15.54 44.22
N LEU A 120 12.75 16.81 44.33
CA LEU A 120 13.79 17.33 45.23
C LEU A 120 14.17 18.75 44.81
N THR A 121 13.82 19.69 45.68
CA THR A 121 14.07 21.12 45.58
C THR A 121 15.57 21.44 45.54
N ALA A 122 16.09 21.80 44.37
CA ALA A 122 17.29 22.63 44.24
C ALA A 122 17.09 23.57 43.06
N LYS A 123 16.99 24.88 43.35
CA LYS A 123 16.78 25.93 42.35
C LYS A 123 18.00 25.97 41.42
N LYS A 124 17.89 25.34 40.24
CA LYS A 124 18.90 25.38 39.18
C LYS A 124 18.20 25.70 37.86
N GLU A 125 18.58 26.80 37.23
CA GLU A 125 18.15 27.15 35.87
C GLU A 125 18.87 26.23 34.87
N ASN A 126 18.34 25.02 34.67
CA ASN A 126 18.79 24.15 33.59
C ASN A 126 18.04 24.55 32.31
N LYS A 127 18.77 25.12 31.34
CA LYS A 127 18.21 25.36 30.00
C LYS A 127 18.09 24.01 29.29
N VAL A 128 16.90 23.42 29.35
CA VAL A 128 16.56 22.20 28.61
C VAL A 128 16.22 22.62 27.17
N LEU A 129 17.06 22.23 26.22
CA LEU A 129 16.79 22.40 24.79
C LEU A 129 16.20 21.08 24.27
N THR A 130 14.89 21.10 24.03
CA THR A 130 14.16 19.99 23.40
C THR A 130 13.96 20.33 21.93
N THR A 131 14.43 19.46 21.03
CA THR A 131 14.12 19.57 19.60
C THR A 131 13.36 18.31 19.19
N THR A 132 12.08 18.49 18.89
CA THR A 132 11.23 17.45 18.33
C THR A 132 11.30 17.52 16.82
N LYS A 133 11.75 16.45 16.17
CA LYS A 133 11.69 16.29 14.72
C LYS A 133 10.60 15.28 14.40
N LYS A 134 9.63 15.68 13.57
CA LYS A 134 8.64 14.78 12.99
C LYS A 134 9.10 14.42 11.58
N ASN A 135 9.43 13.15 11.35
CA ASN A 135 9.77 12.65 10.03
C ASN A 135 8.60 11.83 9.50
N VAL A 136 8.02 12.26 8.37
CA VAL A 136 6.95 11.52 7.68
C VAL A 136 7.57 10.75 6.53
N THR A 137 7.48 9.42 6.57
CA THR A 137 7.95 8.53 5.50
C THR A 137 6.74 7.96 4.77
N ARG A 138 6.65 8.20 3.46
CA ARG A 138 5.58 7.67 2.59
C ARG A 138 6.10 6.58 1.68
N LYS A 139 5.35 5.50 1.54
CA LYS A 139 5.68 4.35 0.68
C LYS A 139 4.49 3.94 -0.16
N ILE A 140 4.77 3.49 -1.38
CA ILE A 140 3.77 2.83 -2.22
C ILE A 140 3.83 1.35 -1.94
N VAL A 141 2.67 0.75 -1.68
CA VAL A 141 2.49 -0.69 -1.51
C VAL A 141 1.72 -1.22 -2.70
N LEU A 142 2.36 -2.08 -3.50
CA LEU A 142 1.79 -2.70 -4.68
C LEU A 142 1.42 -4.15 -4.38
N ILE A 143 0.17 -4.53 -4.65
CA ILE A 143 -0.34 -5.89 -4.46
C ILE A 143 -0.49 -6.56 -5.82
N GLN A 144 0.08 -7.76 -5.95
CA GLN A 144 0.17 -8.53 -7.19
C GLN A 144 -0.62 -9.83 -7.11
N LYS A 145 -0.98 -10.38 -8.28
CA LYS A 145 -1.61 -11.71 -8.42
C LYS A 145 -0.69 -12.89 -8.11
N THR A 146 0.62 -12.68 -7.99
CA THR A 146 1.61 -13.74 -7.88
C THR A 146 1.58 -14.41 -6.49
N PRO A 147 1.70 -15.75 -6.40
CA PRO A 147 1.71 -16.46 -5.12
C PRO A 147 2.98 -16.17 -4.30
N TYR A 148 4.10 -15.92 -5.00
CA TYR A 148 5.36 -15.47 -4.40
C TYR A 148 5.52 -13.96 -4.55
N GLN A 149 5.96 -13.28 -3.49
CA GLN A 149 6.16 -11.81 -3.46
C GLN A 149 4.92 -10.99 -3.89
N SER A 150 3.74 -11.37 -3.38
CA SER A 150 2.48 -10.71 -3.67
C SER A 150 2.41 -9.23 -3.25
N MET A 151 3.32 -8.77 -2.39
CA MET A 151 3.39 -7.38 -1.95
C MET A 151 4.79 -6.79 -2.17
N LEU A 152 4.85 -5.71 -2.95
CA LEU A 152 6.06 -4.92 -3.16
C LEU A 152 5.93 -3.55 -2.49
N LYS A 153 7.06 -3.05 -1.96
CA LYS A 153 7.13 -1.71 -1.37
C LYS A 153 8.20 -0.89 -2.08
N THR A 154 7.85 0.33 -2.46
CA THR A 154 8.77 1.29 -3.08
C THR A 154 8.57 2.68 -2.48
N THR A 155 9.56 3.54 -2.64
CA THR A 155 9.51 4.93 -2.20
C THR A 155 8.37 5.65 -2.88
N TYR A 156 7.67 6.52 -2.13
CA TYR A 156 6.60 7.32 -2.69
C TYR A 156 7.12 8.32 -3.73
N ASP A 157 6.52 8.27 -4.90
CA ASP A 157 6.58 9.29 -5.93
C ASP A 157 5.14 9.49 -6.44
N GLU A 158 4.69 10.74 -6.49
CA GLU A 158 3.29 11.06 -6.82
C GLU A 158 2.92 10.63 -8.24
N THR A 159 3.83 10.81 -9.19
CA THR A 159 3.60 10.44 -10.59
C THR A 159 3.58 8.93 -10.77
N LEU A 160 4.47 8.21 -10.06
CA LEU A 160 4.49 6.76 -10.03
C LEU A 160 3.21 6.20 -9.42
N TYR A 161 2.78 6.76 -8.29
CA TYR A 161 1.57 6.33 -7.58
C TYR A 161 0.33 6.52 -8.44
N SER A 162 0.17 7.68 -9.07
CA SER A 162 -0.93 7.96 -9.99
C SER A 162 -0.93 7.01 -11.19
N LYS A 163 0.23 6.70 -11.77
CA LYS A 163 0.34 5.76 -12.89
C LYS A 163 -0.07 4.35 -12.48
N LEU A 164 0.47 3.84 -11.36
CA LEU A 164 0.13 2.52 -10.84
C LEU A 164 -1.36 2.41 -10.48
N GLN A 165 -1.93 3.45 -9.86
CA GLN A 165 -3.37 3.50 -9.61
C GLN A 165 -4.20 3.48 -10.89
N GLY A 166 -3.78 4.22 -11.92
CA GLY A 166 -4.43 4.22 -13.23
C GLY A 166 -4.49 2.82 -13.82
N ILE A 167 -3.35 2.11 -13.80
CA ILE A 167 -3.26 0.72 -14.27
C ILE A 167 -4.19 -0.20 -13.47
N ALA A 168 -4.16 -0.14 -12.13
CA ALA A 168 -5.02 -0.95 -11.28
C ALA A 168 -6.51 -0.69 -11.54
N LYS A 169 -6.90 0.58 -11.73
CA LYS A 169 -8.29 0.96 -12.06
C LYS A 169 -8.71 0.41 -13.42
N THR A 170 -7.84 0.51 -14.43
CA THR A 170 -8.10 -0.08 -15.76
C THR A 170 -8.30 -1.59 -15.67
N ASN A 171 -7.47 -2.30 -14.91
CA ASN A 171 -7.61 -3.75 -14.72
C ASN A 171 -8.94 -4.13 -14.04
N ASN A 172 -9.39 -3.34 -13.07
CA ASN A 172 -10.65 -3.58 -12.38
C ASN A 172 -11.87 -3.22 -13.24
N ASN A 173 -11.77 -2.17 -14.05
CA ASN A 173 -12.83 -1.81 -15.00
C ASN A 173 -12.93 -2.81 -16.16
N ALA A 174 -11.81 -3.32 -16.68
CA ALA A 174 -11.82 -4.34 -17.73
C ALA A 174 -12.57 -5.63 -17.30
N LYS A 175 -12.45 -6.02 -16.03
CA LYS A 175 -13.25 -7.13 -15.46
C LYS A 175 -14.76 -6.87 -15.45
N SER A 176 -15.18 -5.60 -15.43
CA SER A 176 -16.61 -5.22 -15.55
C SER A 176 -17.10 -5.22 -17.00
N VAL A 177 -16.20 -5.24 -17.99
CA VAL A 177 -16.54 -5.20 -19.42
C VAL A 177 -16.47 -6.60 -20.05
N GLU A 178 -15.71 -7.53 -19.47
CA GLU A 178 -15.66 -8.95 -19.88
C GLU A 178 -16.93 -9.75 -19.52
N SER A 179 -17.92 -9.15 -18.84
CA SER A 179 -19.26 -9.71 -18.65
C SER A 179 -20.21 -9.47 -19.83
N VAL A 180 -19.78 -8.78 -20.91
CA VAL A 180 -20.66 -8.42 -22.05
C VAL A 180 -20.22 -9.10 -23.35
N LYS A 181 -19.80 -10.36 -23.27
CA LYS A 181 -19.79 -11.27 -24.43
C LYS A 181 -20.17 -12.66 -23.97
N THR A 182 -21.47 -12.93 -23.93
CA THR A 182 -22.15 -14.13 -24.48
C THR A 182 -23.55 -14.26 -23.85
N ASP A 183 -24.54 -14.42 -24.74
CA ASP A 183 -25.93 -14.86 -24.54
C ASP A 183 -26.97 -13.92 -23.90
N LEU A 184 -27.76 -13.32 -24.79
CA LEU A 184 -29.23 -13.24 -24.79
C LEU A 184 -29.95 -13.35 -23.43
N GLU A 185 -30.18 -12.20 -22.78
CA GLU A 185 -31.44 -11.82 -22.11
C GLU A 185 -31.35 -10.36 -21.62
N PRO A 186 -32.42 -9.54 -21.70
CA PRO A 186 -32.33 -8.15 -21.27
C PRO A 186 -32.47 -8.07 -19.75
N GLN A 187 -31.35 -8.05 -19.02
CA GLN A 187 -31.37 -7.54 -17.65
C GLN A 187 -31.49 -6.02 -17.68
N ILE A 188 -32.71 -5.56 -17.47
CA ILE A 188 -33.05 -4.15 -17.31
C ILE A 188 -32.33 -3.62 -16.06
N ASP A 189 -31.39 -2.71 -16.26
CA ASP A 189 -30.56 -2.14 -15.19
C ASP A 189 -31.31 -0.98 -14.49
N PHE A 190 -32.17 -1.34 -13.53
CA PHE A 190 -33.07 -0.41 -12.82
C PHE A 190 -32.33 0.65 -11.99
N ASP A 191 -31.09 0.39 -11.57
CA ASP A 191 -30.27 1.36 -10.81
C ASP A 191 -29.93 2.60 -11.63
N ASN A 192 -29.79 2.45 -12.95
CA ASN A 192 -29.54 3.57 -13.86
C ASN A 192 -30.80 4.41 -14.09
N LEU A 193 -32.00 3.81 -13.97
CA LEU A 193 -33.26 4.53 -14.10
C LEU A 193 -33.53 5.43 -12.90
N THR A 194 -33.18 4.99 -11.69
CA THR A 194 -33.31 5.78 -10.45
C THR A 194 -32.45 7.04 -10.51
N LYS A 195 -31.18 6.90 -10.94
CA LYS A 195 -30.27 8.05 -11.12
C LYS A 195 -30.75 9.01 -12.22
N LEU A 196 -31.34 8.49 -13.30
CA LEU A 196 -31.87 9.33 -14.38
C LEU A 196 -33.07 10.16 -13.91
N LYS A 197 -33.91 9.58 -13.03
CA LYS A 197 -35.05 10.29 -12.43
C LYS A 197 -34.60 11.37 -11.46
N GLU A 198 -33.58 11.09 -10.65
CA GLU A 198 -32.99 12.10 -9.75
C GLU A 198 -32.46 13.32 -10.52
N LEU A 199 -31.82 13.11 -11.67
CA LEU A 199 -31.33 14.20 -12.51
C LEU A 199 -32.46 15.03 -13.14
N LEU A 200 -33.59 14.41 -13.48
CA LEU A 200 -34.79 15.11 -13.96
C LEU A 200 -35.42 15.93 -12.82
N ASP A 201 -35.55 15.33 -11.63
CA ASP A 201 -36.12 15.99 -10.45
C ASP A 201 -35.24 17.17 -9.98
N GLN A 202 -33.92 17.08 -10.20
CA GLN A 202 -32.96 18.18 -9.98
C GLN A 202 -32.96 19.23 -11.10
N GLY A 203 -33.73 19.03 -12.17
CA GLY A 203 -33.80 19.94 -13.32
C GLY A 203 -32.51 19.99 -14.17
N VAL A 204 -31.63 18.99 -14.00
CA VAL A 204 -30.35 18.91 -14.72
C VAL A 204 -30.57 18.43 -16.15
N ILE A 205 -31.60 17.63 -16.38
CA ILE A 205 -32.02 17.14 -17.70
C ILE A 205 -33.48 17.52 -17.97
N THR A 206 -33.86 17.57 -19.25
CA THR A 206 -35.24 17.84 -19.64
C THR A 206 -36.07 16.56 -19.67
N GLN A 207 -37.40 16.70 -19.63
CA GLN A 207 -38.33 15.57 -19.71
C GLN A 207 -38.10 14.73 -20.97
N ASP A 208 -37.75 15.36 -22.09
CA ASP A 208 -37.53 14.71 -23.39
C ASP A 208 -36.26 13.85 -23.39
N ASP A 209 -35.18 14.33 -22.72
CA ASP A 209 -33.94 13.60 -22.51
C ASP A 209 -34.14 12.38 -21.59
N PHE A 210 -34.99 12.54 -20.57
CA PHE A 210 -35.34 11.48 -19.65
C PHE A 210 -36.10 10.35 -20.37
N ASP A 211 -37.12 10.70 -21.15
CA ASP A 211 -37.96 9.70 -21.83
C ASP A 211 -37.21 8.96 -22.94
N THR A 212 -36.29 9.64 -23.64
CA THR A 212 -35.42 9.00 -24.64
C THR A 212 -34.48 7.97 -24.00
N LYS A 213 -33.81 8.33 -22.90
CA LYS A 213 -32.88 7.42 -22.21
C LYS A 213 -33.60 6.30 -21.46
N LYS A 214 -34.79 6.57 -20.91
CA LYS A 214 -35.63 5.56 -20.27
C LYS A 214 -36.07 4.47 -21.24
N LYS A 215 -36.47 4.84 -22.46
CA LYS A 215 -36.80 3.88 -23.54
C LYS A 215 -35.60 3.00 -23.90
N GLN A 216 -34.42 3.62 -24.03
CA GLN A 216 -33.17 2.90 -24.30
C GLN A 216 -32.77 1.91 -23.20
N ILE A 217 -33.00 2.25 -21.92
CA ILE A 217 -32.71 1.38 -20.76
C ILE A 217 -33.75 0.26 -20.64
N LEU A 218 -35.02 0.54 -20.93
CA LEU A 218 -36.12 -0.44 -20.87
C LEU A 218 -36.22 -1.31 -22.14
N GLY A 219 -35.45 -1.01 -23.19
CA GLY A 219 -35.41 -1.75 -24.45
C GLY A 219 -36.69 -1.63 -25.29
N ILE A 220 -37.39 -0.50 -25.22
CA ILE A 220 -38.68 -0.22 -25.88
C ILE A 220 -38.63 1.01 -26.80
#